data_AF-A0A1N6FKY3-F1
#
_entry.id   AF-A0A1N6FKY3-F1
#
_cell.length_a   1.000
_cell.length_b   1.000
_cell.length_c   1.000
_cell.angle_alpha   90.00
_cell.angle_beta   90.00
_cell.angle_gamma   90.00
#
_symmetry.space_group_name_H-M   'P 1'
#
loop_
_entity.id
_entity.type
_entity.pdbx_description
1 polymer ?
#
loop_
_entity_poly.entity_id
_entity_poly.type
_entity_poly.pdbx_seq_one_letter_code
_entity_poly.pdbx_strand_id
1 'polypeptide(L)'
;MKKRMKKLILIGIVLFFYSCRQKNNQFFVSEEIYNIVLQNVKDENLRDERLKFFYVFSRQDTLIVLATSTENEIFPIDRINKLGAFNYQNNKVIVAESYNPKYDIVKVKNALNNDFINDKKTKGSFDEDIQYGSIYKMTTPKTINLIKKGNLKEFFAK
;
A
#
# COMPACT_ATOMS: atom_id res chain seq x y z
N MET A 1 8.19 24.87 47.26
CA MET A 1 8.74 24.28 46.01
C MET A 1 8.15 22.92 45.58
N LYS A 2 7.54 22.10 46.46
CA LYS A 2 7.01 20.76 46.10
C LYS A 2 5.82 20.72 45.11
N LYS A 3 4.99 21.77 45.02
CA LYS A 3 3.82 21.80 44.10
C LYS A 3 4.17 22.05 42.62
N ARG A 4 5.27 22.75 42.31
CA ARG A 4 5.68 23.06 40.92
C ARG A 4 6.32 21.87 40.20
N MET A 5 7.11 21.05 40.91
CA MET A 5 7.71 19.83 40.34
C MET A 5 6.67 18.77 39.94
N LYS A 6 5.57 18.64 40.70
CA LYS A 6 4.48 17.69 40.37
C LYS A 6 3.75 18.04 39.06
N LYS A 7 3.70 19.33 38.67
CA LYS A 7 3.09 19.76 37.39
C LYS A 7 3.96 19.46 36.17
N LEU A 8 5.30 19.51 36.31
CA LEU A 8 6.23 19.23 35.21
C LEU A 8 6.27 17.75 34.84
N ILE A 9 6.16 16.85 35.83
CA ILE A 9 6.11 15.40 35.60
C ILE A 9 4.84 14.99 34.83
N LEU A 10 3.71 15.66 35.11
CA LEU A 10 2.44 15.38 34.43
C LEU A 10 2.49 15.73 32.93
N ILE A 11 3.21 16.80 32.56
CA ILE A 11 3.36 17.25 31.16
C ILE A 11 4.20 16.25 30.36
N GLY A 12 5.26 15.69 30.96
CA GLY A 12 6.10 14.67 30.30
C GLY A 12 5.35 13.37 30.02
N ILE A 13 4.47 12.94 30.93
CA ILE A 13 3.66 11.73 30.76
C ILE A 13 2.60 11.92 29.66
N VAL A 14 1.95 13.09 29.58
CA VAL A 14 0.95 13.40 28.54
C VAL A 14 1.57 13.48 27.14
N LEU A 15 2.81 13.97 27.02
CA LEU A 15 3.54 14.01 25.75
C LEU A 15 3.96 12.60 25.26
N PHE A 16 4.25 11.67 26.19
CA PHE A 16 4.55 10.28 25.85
C PHE A 16 3.34 9.54 25.24
N PHE A 17 2.12 9.83 25.71
CA PHE A 17 0.90 9.23 25.16
C PHE A 17 0.49 9.80 23.80
N TYR A 18 0.91 11.01 23.45
CA TYR A 18 0.67 11.58 22.12
C TYR A 18 1.56 10.98 21.03
N SER A 19 2.73 10.44 21.41
CA SER A 19 3.72 9.89 20.46
C SER A 19 3.41 8.48 19.95
N CYS A 20 2.45 7.78 20.56
CA CYS A 20 1.99 6.45 20.13
C CYS A 20 0.56 6.47 19.56
N ARG A 21 0.24 7.42 18.69
CA ARG A 21 -0.84 7.17 17.69
C ARG A 21 -0.27 6.36 16.55
N GLN A 22 0.11 5.12 16.84
CA GLN A 22 0.47 4.15 15.81
C GLN A 22 -0.80 3.93 14.98
N LYS A 23 -0.76 4.29 13.69
CA LYS A 23 -1.84 3.97 12.76
C LYS A 23 -1.92 2.45 12.71
N ASN A 24 -2.79 1.86 13.52
CA ASN A 24 -2.99 0.42 13.55
C ASN A 24 -3.34 -0.07 12.14
N ASN A 25 -2.69 -1.14 11.71
CA ASN A 25 -3.02 -1.81 10.47
C ASN A 25 -4.47 -2.31 10.50
N GLN A 26 -5.35 -1.54 9.84
CA GLN A 26 -6.76 -1.85 9.70
C GLN A 26 -7.08 -2.58 8.39
N PHE A 27 -6.17 -2.52 7.40
CA PHE A 27 -6.44 -2.95 6.04
C PHE A 27 -5.96 -4.39 5.76
N PHE A 28 -4.78 -4.76 6.27
CA PHE A 28 -4.11 -6.00 5.89
C PHE A 28 -4.10 -7.03 7.02
N VAL A 29 -4.01 -8.32 6.65
CA VAL A 29 -4.02 -9.43 7.62
C VAL A 29 -2.77 -9.47 8.52
N SER A 30 -1.69 -8.77 8.13
CA SER A 30 -0.45 -8.71 8.89
C SER A 30 0.16 -7.30 8.86
N GLU A 31 0.82 -6.94 9.95
CA GLU A 31 1.61 -5.71 10.05
C GLU A 31 2.74 -5.66 9.01
N GLU A 32 3.29 -6.82 8.65
CA GLU A 32 4.34 -6.93 7.65
C GLU A 32 3.88 -6.44 6.27
N ILE A 33 2.70 -6.87 5.81
CA ILE A 33 2.13 -6.39 4.54
C ILE A 33 1.90 -4.88 4.59
N TYR A 34 1.35 -4.38 5.69
CA TYR A 34 1.09 -2.95 5.87
C TYR A 34 2.39 -2.14 5.79
N ASN A 35 3.43 -2.54 6.52
CA ASN A 35 4.73 -1.88 6.51
C ASN A 35 5.39 -1.92 5.13
N ILE A 36 5.34 -3.06 4.44
CA ILE A 36 5.84 -3.20 3.07
C ILE A 36 5.14 -2.21 2.13
N VAL A 37 3.80 -2.14 2.19
CA VAL A 37 3.03 -1.20 1.35
C VAL A 37 3.44 0.23 1.65
N LEU A 38 3.47 0.64 2.92
CA LEU A 38 3.86 2.01 3.29
C LEU A 38 5.30 2.33 2.89
N GLN A 39 6.21 1.37 2.99
CA GLN A 39 7.61 1.56 2.60
C GLN A 39 7.74 1.71 1.09
N ASN A 40 7.02 0.91 0.29
CA ASN A 40 7.00 1.09 -1.18
C ASN A 40 6.46 2.47 -1.57
N VAL A 41 5.41 2.93 -0.90
CA VAL A 41 4.86 4.28 -1.14
C VAL A 41 5.94 5.33 -0.91
N LYS A 42 6.71 5.23 0.18
CA LYS A 42 7.80 6.18 0.46
C LYS A 42 8.94 6.07 -0.56
N ASP A 43 9.42 4.86 -0.80
CA ASP A 43 10.58 4.61 -1.65
C ASP A 43 10.35 5.07 -3.09
N GLU A 44 9.19 4.75 -3.68
CA GLU A 44 8.92 5.10 -5.07
C GLU A 44 8.58 6.61 -5.22
N ASN A 45 7.95 7.24 -4.22
CA ASN A 45 7.79 8.69 -4.23
C ASN A 45 9.10 9.46 -4.15
N LEU A 46 10.06 8.99 -3.35
CA LEU A 46 11.40 9.59 -3.29
C LEU A 46 12.15 9.48 -4.62
N ARG A 47 11.76 8.51 -5.45
CA ARG A 47 12.39 8.25 -6.74
C ARG A 47 11.73 9.02 -7.87
N ASP A 48 10.41 9.11 -7.90
CA ASP A 48 9.63 9.87 -8.87
C ASP A 48 8.32 10.34 -8.23
N GLU A 49 8.20 11.64 -7.97
CA GLU A 49 7.03 12.26 -7.32
C GLU A 49 5.73 12.15 -8.14
N ARG A 50 5.83 11.76 -9.42
CA ARG A 50 4.66 11.51 -10.26
C ARG A 50 3.95 10.21 -9.88
N LEU A 51 4.63 9.27 -9.21
CA LEU A 51 4.09 7.98 -8.80
C LEU A 51 3.15 8.12 -7.59
N LYS A 52 1.88 8.46 -7.86
CA LYS A 52 0.88 8.77 -6.83
C LYS A 52 -0.12 7.67 -6.54
N PHE A 53 -0.19 6.66 -7.40
CA PHE A 53 -1.15 5.57 -7.30
C PHE A 53 -0.43 4.25 -7.07
N PHE A 54 -0.82 3.52 -6.03
CA PHE A 54 -0.16 2.30 -5.60
C PHE A 54 -1.18 1.16 -5.55
N TYR A 55 -1.06 0.23 -6.49
CA TYR A 55 -1.90 -0.95 -6.58
C TYR A 55 -1.30 -2.09 -5.77
N VAL A 56 -2.08 -2.64 -4.84
CA VAL A 56 -1.67 -3.73 -3.96
C VAL A 56 -2.57 -4.93 -4.21
N PHE A 57 -1.98 -6.05 -4.58
CA PHE A 57 -2.69 -7.30 -4.83
C PHE A 57 -1.75 -8.49 -4.63
N SER A 58 -2.31 -9.69 -4.50
CA SER A 58 -1.52 -10.92 -4.51
C SER A 58 -1.84 -11.78 -5.71
N ARG A 59 -0.83 -12.51 -6.18
CA ARG A 59 -0.95 -13.54 -7.22
C ARG A 59 -0.19 -14.77 -6.75
N GLN A 60 -0.87 -15.92 -6.66
CA GLN A 60 -0.29 -17.12 -6.07
C GLN A 60 0.31 -16.79 -4.69
N ASP A 61 1.58 -17.07 -4.47
CA ASP A 61 2.31 -16.77 -3.24
C ASP A 61 3.14 -15.48 -3.33
N THR A 62 2.77 -14.55 -4.22
CA THR A 62 3.44 -13.26 -4.35
C THR A 62 2.55 -12.10 -3.93
N LEU A 63 3.13 -11.13 -3.22
CA LEU A 63 2.55 -9.82 -2.97
C LEU A 63 3.17 -8.83 -3.96
N ILE A 64 2.33 -8.05 -4.62
CA ILE A 64 2.75 -7.08 -5.63
C ILE A 64 2.30 -5.69 -5.15
N VAL A 65 3.24 -4.75 -5.13
CA VAL A 65 2.98 -3.33 -4.92
C VAL A 65 3.46 -2.58 -6.15
N LEU A 66 2.52 -2.07 -6.93
CA LEU A 66 2.75 -1.45 -8.23
C LEU A 66 2.42 0.03 -8.17
N ALA A 67 3.42 0.87 -8.37
CA ALA A 67 3.36 2.31 -8.40
C ALA A 67 3.18 2.83 -9.82
N THR A 68 2.27 3.79 -9.98
CA THR A 68 1.87 4.34 -11.28
C THR A 68 1.62 5.85 -11.19
N SER A 69 1.79 6.54 -12.32
CA SER A 69 1.55 7.98 -12.41
C SER A 69 0.08 8.34 -12.63
N THR A 70 -0.68 7.44 -13.24
CA THR A 70 -2.09 7.62 -13.58
C THR A 70 -2.95 6.51 -12.98
N GLU A 71 -4.16 6.88 -12.58
CA GLU A 71 -5.13 5.95 -12.05
C GLU A 71 -5.87 5.24 -13.19
N ASN A 72 -5.96 3.91 -13.13
CA ASN A 72 -6.81 3.07 -13.99
C ASN A 72 -6.45 3.03 -15.48
N GLU A 73 -5.23 3.44 -15.83
CA GLU A 73 -4.76 3.42 -17.22
C GLU A 73 -3.94 2.18 -17.56
N ILE A 74 -3.28 1.59 -16.57
CA ILE A 74 -2.34 0.50 -16.84
C ILE A 74 -3.07 -0.82 -17.04
N PHE A 75 -2.83 -1.47 -18.16
CA PHE A 75 -3.13 -2.89 -18.35
C PHE A 75 -2.15 -3.75 -17.51
N PRO A 76 -2.59 -4.79 -16.77
CA PRO A 76 -3.96 -5.29 -16.63
C PRO A 76 -4.74 -4.67 -15.48
N ILE A 77 -4.21 -3.65 -14.78
CA ILE A 77 -4.83 -3.02 -13.60
C ILE A 77 -6.24 -2.50 -13.89
N ASP A 78 -6.48 -1.94 -15.08
CA ASP A 78 -7.79 -1.50 -15.58
C ASP A 78 -8.85 -2.64 -15.63
N ARG A 79 -8.40 -3.89 -15.61
CA ARG A 79 -9.22 -5.11 -15.61
C ARG A 79 -9.29 -5.81 -14.25
N ILE A 80 -8.49 -5.40 -13.27
CA ILE A 80 -8.55 -5.99 -11.93
C ILE A 80 -9.64 -5.26 -11.14
N ASN A 81 -10.55 -6.03 -10.55
CA ASN A 81 -11.57 -5.49 -9.64
C ASN A 81 -10.89 -4.84 -8.43
N LYS A 82 -11.36 -3.67 -8.01
CA LYS A 82 -10.82 -2.98 -6.84
C LYS A 82 -11.65 -3.32 -5.62
N LEU A 83 -10.99 -3.67 -4.53
CA LEU A 83 -11.63 -3.94 -3.24
C LEU A 83 -11.86 -2.66 -2.43
N GLY A 84 -11.11 -1.60 -2.75
CA GLY A 84 -11.23 -0.28 -2.16
C GLY A 84 -9.88 0.42 -2.08
N ALA A 85 -9.86 1.64 -1.54
CA ALA A 85 -8.63 2.41 -1.43
C ALA A 85 -8.54 3.18 -0.12
N PHE A 86 -7.34 3.64 0.19
CA PHE A 86 -7.06 4.57 1.28
C PHE A 86 -5.93 5.54 0.89
N ASN A 87 -5.90 6.68 1.57
CA ASN A 87 -4.82 7.64 1.39
C ASN A 87 -3.70 7.40 2.41
N TYR A 88 -2.48 7.43 1.91
CA TYR A 88 -1.29 7.51 2.75
C TYR A 88 -0.43 8.68 2.25
N GLN A 89 -0.33 9.72 3.08
CA GLN A 89 0.23 11.01 2.68
C GLN A 89 -0.54 11.56 1.46
N ASN A 90 0.16 12.01 0.43
CA ASN A 90 -0.44 12.56 -0.80
C ASN A 90 -0.66 11.47 -1.88
N ASN A 91 -0.66 10.19 -1.48
CA ASN A 91 -0.75 9.05 -2.38
C ASN A 91 -2.01 8.23 -2.12
N LYS A 92 -2.52 7.64 -3.20
CA LYS A 92 -3.67 6.75 -3.17
C LYS A 92 -3.20 5.31 -3.25
N VAL A 93 -3.48 4.54 -2.21
CA VAL A 93 -3.22 3.09 -2.18
C VAL A 93 -4.51 2.37 -2.52
N ILE A 94 -4.52 1.66 -3.63
CA ILE A 94 -5.66 0.94 -4.19
C ILE A 94 -5.41 -0.54 -3.96
N VAL A 95 -6.28 -1.18 -3.18
CA VAL A 95 -6.21 -2.62 -2.97
C VAL A 95 -7.12 -3.28 -3.99
N ALA A 96 -6.55 -4.17 -4.79
CA ALA A 96 -7.26 -4.86 -5.85
C ALA A 96 -7.50 -6.33 -5.49
N GLU A 97 -8.45 -6.96 -6.17
CA GLU A 97 -8.71 -8.39 -6.03
C GLU A 97 -7.47 -9.20 -6.40
N SER A 98 -7.11 -10.11 -5.51
CA SER A 98 -5.99 -11.01 -5.72
C SER A 98 -6.33 -12.10 -6.76
N TYR A 99 -5.36 -12.44 -7.60
CA TYR A 99 -5.52 -13.44 -8.66
C TYR A 99 -5.00 -14.81 -8.21
N ASN A 100 -5.91 -15.74 -7.92
CA ASN A 100 -5.60 -17.07 -7.39
C ASN A 100 -4.55 -17.03 -6.25
N PRO A 101 -4.80 -16.27 -5.17
CA PRO A 101 -3.83 -16.13 -4.09
C PRO A 101 -3.71 -17.41 -3.27
N LYS A 102 -2.49 -17.72 -2.83
CA LYS A 102 -2.22 -18.73 -1.80
C LYS A 102 -2.55 -18.20 -0.40
N TYR A 103 -2.47 -16.88 -0.22
CA TYR A 103 -2.71 -16.22 1.06
C TYR A 103 -3.58 -14.97 0.87
N ASP A 104 -4.56 -14.79 1.74
CA ASP A 104 -5.30 -13.54 1.86
C ASP A 104 -4.37 -12.42 2.35
N ILE A 105 -4.54 -11.23 1.79
CA ILE A 105 -3.77 -10.05 2.19
C ILE A 105 -4.62 -9.02 2.93
N VAL A 106 -5.96 -9.04 2.76
CA VAL A 106 -6.89 -8.07 3.35
C VAL A 106 -7.56 -8.64 4.60
N LYS A 107 -7.59 -7.86 5.69
CA LYS A 107 -8.14 -8.27 6.99
C LYS A 107 -9.66 -8.45 6.95
N VAL A 108 -10.35 -7.44 6.42
CA VAL A 108 -11.81 -7.42 6.24
C VAL A 108 -12.09 -6.61 4.98
N LYS A 109 -12.93 -7.13 4.06
CA LYS A 109 -13.24 -6.44 2.79
C LYS A 109 -13.78 -5.01 3.00
N ASN A 110 -14.51 -4.76 4.10
CA ASN A 110 -15.13 -3.47 4.42
C ASN A 110 -14.19 -2.46 5.12
N ALA A 111 -12.92 -2.81 5.35
CA ALA A 111 -11.97 -1.88 5.96
C ALA A 111 -11.47 -0.79 4.98
N LEU A 112 -11.79 -0.94 3.69
CA LEU A 112 -11.41 -0.03 2.62
C LEU A 112 -12.58 0.89 2.27
N ASN A 113 -12.27 2.09 1.79
CA ASN A 113 -13.31 3.01 1.32
C ASN A 113 -13.48 2.83 -0.20
N ASN A 114 -14.70 2.47 -0.60
CA ASN A 114 -15.08 2.18 -1.97
C ASN A 114 -15.44 3.43 -2.79
N ASP A 115 -15.81 4.53 -2.13
CA ASP A 115 -16.09 5.82 -2.80
C ASP A 115 -14.83 6.39 -3.46
N PHE A 116 -13.64 5.93 -3.03
CA PHE A 116 -12.40 6.25 -3.70
C PHE A 116 -12.21 5.51 -5.02
N ILE A 117 -12.96 4.45 -5.31
CA ILE A 117 -12.78 3.71 -6.57
C ILE A 117 -13.40 4.53 -7.70
N ASN A 118 -12.56 5.06 -8.60
CA ASN A 118 -13.03 5.54 -9.89
C ASN A 118 -13.02 4.35 -10.86
N ASP A 119 -14.20 3.96 -11.37
CA ASP A 119 -14.34 2.87 -12.34
C ASP A 119 -14.33 3.35 -13.79
N LYS A 120 -14.11 4.66 -14.04
CA LYS A 120 -13.88 5.15 -15.38
C LYS A 120 -12.58 4.55 -15.91
N LYS A 121 -12.73 3.52 -16.75
CA LYS A 121 -11.64 2.94 -17.53
C LYS A 121 -11.17 3.97 -18.55
N THR A 122 -9.96 4.45 -18.38
CA THR A 122 -9.26 5.25 -19.37
C THR A 122 -8.50 4.30 -20.30
N LYS A 123 -8.44 4.63 -21.59
CA LYS A 123 -7.64 3.87 -22.56
C LYS A 123 -6.16 4.18 -22.30
N GLY A 124 -5.55 3.50 -21.34
CA GLY A 124 -4.10 3.61 -21.15
C GLY A 124 -3.33 2.73 -22.13
N SER A 125 -2.06 3.07 -22.31
CA SER A 125 -1.13 2.36 -23.19
C SER A 125 -0.10 1.67 -22.29
N PHE A 126 -0.14 0.33 -22.26
CA PHE A 126 0.81 -0.48 -21.49
C PHE A 126 2.28 -0.10 -21.73
N ASP A 127 2.59 0.29 -22.97
CA ASP A 127 3.93 0.64 -23.42
C ASP A 127 4.38 2.03 -22.97
N GLU A 128 3.46 2.95 -22.70
CA GLU A 128 3.77 4.34 -22.31
C GLU A 128 3.78 4.52 -20.78
N ASP A 129 3.01 3.70 -20.06
CA ASP A 129 2.78 3.93 -18.64
C ASP A 129 3.98 3.53 -17.77
N ILE A 130 4.23 4.31 -16.73
CA ILE A 130 5.26 4.03 -15.75
C ILE A 130 4.74 2.95 -14.79
N GLN A 131 5.37 1.77 -14.81
CA GLN A 131 5.03 0.62 -13.97
C GLN A 131 6.23 0.22 -13.13
N TYR A 132 6.42 0.91 -12.00
CA TYR A 132 7.49 0.62 -11.05
C TYR A 132 6.95 -0.01 -9.79
N GLY A 133 7.78 -0.75 -9.07
CA GLY A 133 7.41 -1.19 -7.73
C GLY A 133 8.15 -2.43 -7.34
N SER A 134 7.51 -3.25 -6.52
CA SER A 134 8.12 -4.40 -5.90
C SER A 134 7.23 -5.62 -5.94
N ILE A 135 7.86 -6.77 -6.14
CA ILE A 135 7.26 -8.09 -6.02
C ILE A 135 7.94 -8.78 -4.85
N TYR A 136 7.15 -9.37 -3.99
CA TYR A 136 7.60 -10.11 -2.82
C TYR A 136 7.09 -11.55 -2.86
N LYS A 137 7.91 -12.49 -2.43
CA LYS A 137 7.52 -13.87 -2.15
C LYS A 137 7.01 -13.99 -0.72
N MET A 138 5.77 -14.44 -0.56
CA MET A 138 5.19 -14.76 0.73
C MET A 138 5.39 -16.25 1.04
N THR A 139 6.00 -16.57 2.18
CA THR A 139 5.93 -17.93 2.74
C THR A 139 4.78 -18.03 3.74
N THR A 140 4.47 -16.92 4.41
CA THR A 140 3.25 -16.67 5.19
C THR A 140 2.87 -15.19 5.04
N PRO A 141 1.68 -14.76 5.45
CA PRO A 141 1.36 -13.33 5.52
C PRO A 141 2.30 -12.52 6.42
N LYS A 142 3.07 -13.14 7.32
CA LYS A 142 4.02 -12.48 8.23
C LYS A 142 5.48 -12.62 7.79
N THR A 143 5.75 -13.37 6.73
CA THR A 143 7.11 -13.67 6.27
C THR A 143 7.17 -13.46 4.77
N ILE A 144 7.66 -12.29 4.39
CA ILE A 144 7.55 -11.74 3.04
C ILE A 144 8.93 -11.24 2.62
N ASN A 145 9.46 -11.79 1.53
CA ASN A 145 10.81 -11.48 1.05
C ASN A 145 10.77 -10.79 -0.31
N LEU A 146 11.53 -9.71 -0.48
CA LEU A 146 11.64 -9.03 -1.77
C LEU A 146 12.28 -9.95 -2.81
N ILE A 147 11.64 -10.10 -3.97
CA ILE A 147 12.19 -10.89 -5.09
C ILE A 147 12.51 -10.03 -6.31
N LYS A 148 11.83 -8.91 -6.49
CA LYS A 148 12.09 -7.96 -7.58
C LYS A 148 11.68 -6.56 -7.14
N LYS A 149 12.51 -5.58 -7.49
CA LYS A 149 12.19 -4.15 -7.41
C LYS A 149 12.60 -3.47 -8.71
N GLY A 150 11.87 -2.46 -9.14
CA GLY A 150 12.15 -1.72 -10.38
C GLY A 150 11.02 -1.82 -11.37
N ASN A 151 11.32 -1.77 -12.67
CA ASN A 151 10.32 -1.77 -13.73
C ASN A 151 9.64 -3.14 -13.77
N LEU A 152 8.31 -3.17 -13.67
CA LEU A 152 7.51 -4.40 -13.60
C LEU A 152 6.81 -4.73 -14.93
N LYS A 153 7.02 -3.95 -16.01
CA LYS A 153 6.40 -4.21 -17.34
C LYS A 153 6.62 -5.65 -17.80
N GLU A 154 7.85 -6.15 -17.73
CA GLU A 154 8.20 -7.52 -18.14
C GLU A 154 7.42 -8.61 -17.39
N PHE A 155 6.91 -8.30 -16.20
CA PHE A 155 6.13 -9.24 -15.40
C PHE A 155 4.67 -9.36 -15.84
N PHE A 156 4.16 -8.31 -16.51
CA PHE A 156 2.79 -8.23 -17.04
C PHE A 156 2.73 -8.44 -18.56
N ALA A 157 3.85 -8.33 -19.26
CA ALA A 157 3.98 -8.66 -20.67
C ALA A 157 3.95 -10.19 -20.87
N LYS A 158 2.76 -10.77 -20.99
CA LYS A 158 2.53 -12.11 -21.54
C LYS A 158 1.19 -12.18 -22.26
#